data_AF-A0A662YRF3-F1
#
_entry.id   AF-A0A662YRF3-F1
#
_cell.length_a   1.000
_cell.length_b   1.000
_cell.length_c   1.000
_cell.angle_alpha   90.00
_cell.angle_beta   90.00
_cell.angle_gamma   90.00
#
_symmetry.space_group_name_H-M   'P 1'
#
loop_
_entity.id
_entity.type
_entity.pdbx_description
1 polymer ?
#
loop_
_entity_poly.entity_id
_entity_poly.type
_entity_poly.pdbx_seq_one_letter_code
_entity_poly.pdbx_strand_id
1 'polypeptide(L)'
;MPLEVRWPFPQRPCLLRRITSTVVTGLVGSYSRFWTSDGVYQKGMDFILEKLNRGEWVHIFPEGMNDVLPNEPPYIPRYGQRITVLVGRPFTLKHLVESLKSENKTPTEMRKAVTDFIQEEFRSLKTQAEALHQRFQATGR
;
A
#
# COMPACT_ATOMS: atom_id res chain seq x y z
N MET A 1 16.46 2.96 -16.17
CA MET A 1 16.28 2.03 -17.31
C MET A 1 14.84 1.55 -17.29
N PRO A 2 14.04 1.76 -18.36
CA PRO A 2 12.71 1.17 -18.43
C PRO A 2 12.84 -0.35 -18.54
N LEU A 3 12.15 -1.10 -17.68
CA LEU A 3 12.01 -2.54 -17.80
C LEU A 3 10.79 -2.80 -18.70
N GLU A 4 11.01 -3.34 -19.89
CA GLU A 4 9.93 -3.72 -20.80
C GLU A 4 9.31 -5.04 -20.33
N VAL A 5 8.37 -4.93 -19.40
CA VAL A 5 7.59 -6.09 -18.92
C VAL A 5 6.32 -6.16 -19.76
N ARG A 6 6.15 -7.27 -20.49
CA ARG A 6 4.97 -7.49 -21.32
C ARG A 6 3.77 -7.72 -20.40
N TRP A 7 2.90 -6.71 -20.30
CA TRP A 7 1.67 -6.81 -19.52
C TRP A 7 0.77 -7.91 -20.11
N PRO A 8 0.37 -8.94 -19.33
CA PRO A 8 -0.34 -10.10 -19.86
C PRO A 8 -1.80 -9.81 -20.23
N PHE A 9 -2.31 -8.61 -19.91
CA PHE A 9 -3.68 -8.22 -20.20
C PHE A 9 -3.76 -7.30 -21.43
N PRO A 10 -4.83 -7.40 -22.25
CA PRO A 10 -5.02 -6.57 -23.42
C PRO A 10 -5.09 -5.08 -23.03
N GLN A 11 -4.34 -4.23 -23.74
CA GLN A 11 -4.30 -2.77 -23.50
C GLN A 11 -5.66 -2.07 -23.71
N ARG A 12 -6.59 -2.73 -24.40
CA ARG A 12 -7.97 -2.26 -24.58
C ARG A 12 -8.94 -3.41 -24.26
N PRO A 13 -9.65 -3.36 -23.11
CA PRO A 13 -10.73 -4.31 -22.86
C PRO A 13 -11.82 -4.15 -23.93
N CYS A 14 -12.52 -5.25 -24.25
CA CYS A 14 -13.67 -5.23 -25.16
C CYS A 14 -14.76 -4.27 -24.66
N LEU A 15 -15.66 -3.85 -25.56
CA LEU A 15 -16.67 -2.81 -25.29
C LEU A 15 -17.48 -3.07 -24.00
N LEU A 16 -17.86 -4.34 -23.78
CA LEU A 16 -18.61 -4.78 -22.61
C LEU A 16 -17.81 -4.57 -21.30
N ARG A 17 -16.51 -4.91 -21.30
CA ARG A 17 -15.61 -4.66 -20.17
C ARG A 17 -15.30 -3.17 -19.97
N ARG A 18 -15.37 -2.36 -21.02
CA ARG A 18 -15.20 -0.90 -20.91
C ARG A 18 -16.40 -0.25 -20.23
N ILE A 19 -17.61 -0.71 -20.54
CA ILE A 19 -18.83 -0.26 -19.89
C ILE A 19 -18.82 -0.69 -18.42
N THR A 20 -18.56 -1.97 -18.13
CA THR A 20 -18.49 -2.43 -16.73
C THR A 20 -17.38 -1.74 -15.95
N SER A 21 -16.20 -1.51 -16.56
CA SER A 21 -15.13 -0.73 -15.92
C SER A 21 -15.55 0.70 -15.63
N THR A 22 -16.26 1.38 -16.54
CA THR A 22 -16.69 2.77 -16.32
C THR A 22 -17.69 2.86 -15.17
N VAL A 23 -18.65 1.93 -15.12
CA VAL A 23 -19.63 1.84 -14.04
C VAL A 23 -18.96 1.50 -12.71
N VAL A 24 -18.07 0.51 -12.70
CA VAL A 24 -17.34 0.11 -11.49
C VAL A 24 -16.41 1.22 -11.01
N THR A 25 -15.65 1.88 -11.88
CA THR A 25 -14.79 3.02 -11.51
C THR A 25 -15.62 4.19 -11.01
N GLY A 26 -16.78 4.47 -11.61
CA GLY A 26 -17.72 5.48 -11.13
C GLY A 26 -18.28 5.17 -9.74
N LEU A 27 -18.65 3.91 -9.49
CA LEU A 27 -19.11 3.41 -8.19
C LEU A 27 -17.99 3.47 -7.13
N VAL A 28 -16.79 2.99 -7.44
CA VAL A 28 -15.63 3.03 -6.53
C VAL A 28 -15.23 4.48 -6.23
N GLY A 29 -15.22 5.36 -7.23
CA GLY A 29 -14.93 6.78 -7.05
C GLY A 29 -15.98 7.50 -6.20
N SER A 30 -17.26 7.18 -6.39
CA SER A 30 -18.35 7.72 -5.57
C SER A 30 -18.31 7.18 -4.14
N TYR A 31 -18.02 5.88 -3.98
CA TYR A 31 -17.85 5.22 -2.69
C TYR A 31 -16.67 5.81 -1.90
N SER A 32 -15.53 6.05 -2.57
CA SER A 32 -14.36 6.73 -1.99
C SER A 32 -14.71 8.14 -1.51
N ARG A 33 -15.46 8.92 -2.30
CA ARG A 33 -15.89 10.27 -1.90
C ARG A 33 -16.84 10.25 -0.70
N PHE A 34 -17.76 9.29 -0.64
CA PHE A 34 -18.71 9.16 0.46
C PHE A 34 -18.05 8.73 1.77
N TRP A 35 -17.11 7.78 1.71
CA TRP A 35 -16.47 7.22 2.90
C TRP A 35 -15.31 8.04 3.45
N THR A 36 -14.65 8.84 2.62
CA THR A 36 -13.39 9.48 3.01
C THR A 36 -13.54 10.95 3.41
N SER A 37 -14.72 11.57 3.24
CA SER A 37 -15.03 13.01 3.42
C SER A 37 -14.12 13.98 2.63
N ASP A 38 -12.81 13.85 2.77
CA ASP A 38 -11.76 14.69 2.18
C ASP A 38 -11.13 14.07 0.92
N GLY A 39 -11.48 12.82 0.57
CA GLY A 39 -11.03 12.16 -0.65
C GLY A 39 -9.50 12.01 -0.72
N VAL A 40 -8.86 12.65 -1.71
CA VAL A 40 -7.38 12.63 -1.84
C VAL A 40 -6.70 13.61 -0.88
N TYR A 41 -7.43 14.59 -0.34
CA TYR A 41 -6.92 15.64 0.57
C TYR A 41 -6.91 15.20 2.03
N GLN A 42 -6.64 13.92 2.28
CA GLN A 42 -6.49 13.42 3.64
C GLN A 42 -5.15 13.89 4.22
N LYS A 43 -5.12 14.20 5.52
CA LYS A 43 -3.88 14.55 6.25
C LYS A 43 -2.77 13.50 6.07
N GLY A 44 -3.14 12.23 5.92
CA GLY A 44 -2.19 11.15 5.62
C GLY A 44 -1.51 11.31 4.26
N MET A 45 -2.25 11.77 3.24
CA MET A 45 -1.71 12.05 1.91
C MET A 45 -0.79 13.26 1.90
N ASP A 46 -1.13 14.33 2.64
CA ASP A 46 -0.26 15.50 2.78
C ASP A 46 1.08 15.12 3.43
N PHE A 47 1.04 14.29 4.49
CA PHE A 47 2.25 13.75 5.11
C PHE A 47 3.08 12.92 4.12
N ILE A 48 2.45 12.02 3.36
CA ILE A 48 3.14 11.20 2.35
C ILE A 48 3.80 12.08 1.29
N LEU A 49 3.08 13.08 0.77
CA LEU A 49 3.61 14.00 -0.24
C LEU A 49 4.82 14.77 0.26
N GLU A 50 4.77 15.28 1.50
CA GLU A 50 5.91 15.97 2.12
C GLU A 50 7.15 15.08 2.18
N LYS A 51 7.00 13.80 2.57
CA LYS A 51 8.11 12.85 2.67
C LYS A 51 8.66 12.44 1.32
N LEU A 52 7.79 12.18 0.35
CA LEU A 52 8.21 11.84 -1.01
C LEU A 52 8.97 13.00 -1.67
N ASN A 53 8.58 14.25 -1.42
CA ASN A 53 9.30 15.44 -1.91
C ASN A 53 10.73 15.56 -1.36
N ARG A 54 11.03 14.91 -0.22
CA ARG A 54 12.39 14.82 0.34
C ARG A 54 13.22 13.67 -0.25
N GLY A 55 12.63 12.86 -1.13
CA GLY A 55 13.25 11.66 -1.71
C GLY A 55 13.31 10.48 -0.75
N GLU A 56 12.50 10.51 0.31
CA GLU A 56 12.39 9.43 1.30
C GLU A 56 11.41 8.35 0.82
N TRP A 57 11.65 7.09 1.18
CA TRP A 57 10.71 6.00 0.89
C TRP A 57 9.64 5.94 1.98
N VAL A 58 8.37 5.88 1.56
CA VAL A 58 7.22 5.71 2.45
C VAL A 58 6.53 4.39 2.12
N HIS A 59 6.10 3.67 3.16
CA HIS A 59 5.39 2.41 3.05
C HIS A 59 4.15 2.45 3.93
N ILE A 60 3.08 1.79 3.47
CA ILE A 60 1.75 1.86 4.07
C ILE A 60 1.24 0.43 4.28
N PHE A 61 0.71 0.17 5.47
CA PHE A 61 0.11 -1.13 5.79
C PHE A 61 -1.34 -0.93 6.25
N PRO A 62 -2.33 -1.33 5.42
CA PRO A 62 -3.73 -1.32 5.81
C PRO A 62 -4.11 -2.62 6.55
N GLU A 63 -4.75 -2.48 7.71
CA GLU A 63 -5.24 -3.58 8.55
C GLU A 63 -6.77 -3.45 8.78
N GLY A 64 -7.48 -4.58 8.83
CA GLY A 64 -8.95 -4.63 9.01
C GLY A 64 -9.78 -4.60 7.71
N MET A 65 -9.13 -4.64 6.53
CA MET A 65 -9.86 -4.70 5.24
C MET A 65 -10.61 -6.03 5.05
N ASN A 66 -10.06 -7.13 5.57
CA ASN A 66 -10.68 -8.46 5.51
C ASN A 66 -12.00 -8.54 6.28
N ASP A 67 -12.19 -7.67 7.28
CA ASP A 67 -13.43 -7.59 8.06
C ASP A 67 -14.52 -6.89 7.26
N VAL A 68 -14.13 -5.85 6.52
CA VAL A 68 -15.03 -5.09 5.62
C VAL A 68 -15.47 -5.96 4.46
N LEU A 69 -14.56 -6.68 3.81
CA LEU A 69 -14.86 -7.56 2.69
C LEU A 69 -14.22 -8.94 2.92
N PRO A 70 -15.02 -9.98 3.21
CA PRO A 70 -14.51 -11.33 3.39
C PRO A 70 -13.80 -11.84 2.14
N ASN A 71 -12.72 -12.60 2.30
CA ASN A 71 -12.03 -13.25 1.17
C ASN A 71 -12.69 -14.57 0.73
N GLU A 72 -13.75 -14.99 1.43
CA GLU A 72 -14.51 -16.20 1.13
C GLU A 72 -15.96 -15.86 0.78
N PRO A 73 -16.61 -16.66 -0.09
CA PRO A 73 -18.01 -16.44 -0.44
C PRO A 73 -18.92 -16.69 0.78
N PRO A 74 -20.00 -15.89 0.94
CA PRO A 74 -20.42 -14.80 0.07
C PRO A 74 -19.67 -13.48 0.33
N TYR A 75 -19.19 -12.83 -0.74
CA TYR A 75 -18.43 -11.56 -0.71
C TYR A 75 -19.31 -10.34 -0.39
N ILE A 76 -19.96 -10.35 0.77
CA ILE A 76 -20.90 -9.30 1.18
C ILE A 76 -20.15 -8.32 2.09
N PRO A 77 -20.11 -7.02 1.76
CA PRO A 77 -19.47 -6.02 2.61
C PRO A 77 -20.15 -5.92 3.98
N ARG A 78 -19.35 -5.89 5.04
CA ARG A 78 -19.83 -5.69 6.42
C ARG A 78 -19.72 -4.23 6.83
N TYR A 79 -20.84 -3.65 7.28
CA TYR A 79 -20.90 -2.27 7.74
C TYR A 79 -20.40 -2.14 9.19
N GLY A 80 -19.92 -0.94 9.56
CA GLY A 80 -19.45 -0.62 10.91
C GLY A 80 -18.06 -1.15 11.27
N GLN A 81 -17.38 -1.82 10.34
CA GLN A 81 -16.00 -2.28 10.54
C GLN A 81 -15.02 -1.10 10.46
N ARG A 82 -13.99 -1.14 11.30
CA ARG A 82 -12.94 -0.11 11.35
C ARG A 82 -11.73 -0.59 10.56
N ILE A 83 -11.14 0.30 9.76
CA ILE A 83 -9.87 0.04 9.07
C ILE A 83 -8.80 0.87 9.75
N THR A 84 -7.63 0.28 10.00
CA THR A 84 -6.47 0.98 10.53
C THR A 84 -5.40 1.02 9.46
N VAL A 85 -5.02 2.23 9.03
CA VAL A 85 -3.96 2.42 8.05
C VAL A 85 -2.76 3.00 8.76
N LEU A 86 -1.67 2.25 8.81
CA LEU A 86 -0.42 2.71 9.39
C LEU A 86 0.53 3.15 8.27
N VAL A 87 1.01 4.39 8.36
CA VAL A 87 2.08 4.90 7.51
C VAL A 87 3.40 4.73 8.27
N GLY A 88 4.33 4.00 7.67
CA GLY A 88 5.62 3.72 8.27
C GLY A 88 6.54 4.93 8.31
N ARG A 89 7.56 4.85 9.17
CA ARG A 89 8.61 5.86 9.20
C ARG A 89 9.35 5.88 7.87
N PRO A 90 9.69 7.08 7.35
CA PRO A 90 10.45 7.17 6.13
C PRO A 90 11.84 6.55 6.31
N PHE A 91 12.32 5.82 5.30
CA PHE A 91 13.67 5.26 5.30
C PHE A 91 14.41 5.60 4.00
N THR A 92 15.74 5.56 4.06
CA THR A 92 16.62 5.90 2.93
C THR A 92 17.56 4.74 2.64
N LEU A 93 17.55 4.24 1.39
CA LEU A 93 18.42 3.15 0.93
C LEU A 93 19.80 3.64 0.46
N LYS A 94 20.04 4.96 0.39
CA LYS A 94 21.29 5.53 -0.14
C LYS A 94 22.52 4.98 0.57
N HIS A 95 22.52 5.01 1.90
CA HIS A 95 23.64 4.50 2.70
C HIS A 95 23.86 2.99 2.54
N LEU A 96 22.78 2.21 2.45
CA LEU A 96 22.86 0.77 2.20
C LEU A 96 23.47 0.48 0.82
N VAL A 97 23.03 1.20 -0.21
CA VAL A 97 23.57 1.02 -1.57
C VAL A 97 25.01 1.49 -1.67
N GLU A 98 25.38 2.58 -0.99
CA GLU A 98 26.75 3.09 -0.91
C GLU A 98 27.68 2.09 -0.22
N SER A 99 27.26 1.51 0.91
CA SER A 99 28.05 0.50 1.62
C SER A 99 28.25 -0.75 0.75
N LEU A 100 27.17 -1.26 0.12
CA LEU A 100 27.23 -2.42 -0.77
C LEU A 100 28.14 -2.20 -1.99
N LYS A 101 28.19 -0.96 -2.51
CA LYS A 101 29.13 -0.59 -3.59
C LYS A 101 30.57 -0.54 -3.09
N SER A 102 30.81 0.01 -1.90
CA SER A 102 32.16 0.07 -1.31
C SER A 102 32.72 -1.31 -0.98
N GLU A 103 31.85 -2.26 -0.61
CA GLU A 103 32.18 -3.67 -0.36
C GLU A 103 32.36 -4.49 -1.65
N ASN A 104 32.16 -3.88 -2.83
CA ASN A 104 32.33 -4.50 -4.15
C ASN A 104 31.54 -5.82 -4.32
N LYS A 105 30.32 -5.88 -3.75
CA LYS A 105 29.48 -7.08 -3.77
C LYS A 105 28.97 -7.43 -5.16
N THR A 106 28.64 -8.70 -5.36
CA THR A 106 28.06 -9.15 -6.62
C THR A 106 26.67 -8.53 -6.83
N PRO A 107 26.22 -8.34 -8.09
CA PRO A 107 24.89 -7.79 -8.37
C PRO A 107 23.73 -8.57 -7.76
N THR A 108 23.88 -9.88 -7.54
CA THR A 108 22.85 -10.73 -6.91
C THR A 108 22.77 -10.45 -5.42
N GLU A 109 23.90 -10.36 -4.73
CA GLU A 109 23.96 -10.04 -3.31
C GLU A 109 23.44 -8.63 -3.03
N MET A 110 23.75 -7.66 -3.89
CA MET A 110 23.20 -6.30 -3.77
C MET A 110 21.67 -6.30 -3.86
N ARG A 111 21.09 -7.01 -4.84
CA ARG A 111 19.63 -7.11 -5.00
C ARG A 111 18.99 -7.80 -3.80
N LYS A 112 19.62 -8.87 -3.29
CA LYS A 112 19.15 -9.60 -2.11
C LYS A 112 19.16 -8.68 -0.88
N ALA A 113 20.28 -8.03 -0.59
CA ALA A 113 20.44 -7.17 0.58
C ALA A 113 19.43 -6.01 0.58
N VAL A 114 19.22 -5.35 -0.56
CA VAL A 114 18.20 -4.29 -0.69
C VAL A 114 16.79 -4.83 -0.45
N THR A 115 16.47 -5.99 -1.02
CA THR A 115 15.15 -6.59 -0.86
C THR A 115 14.90 -7.07 0.56
N ASP A 116 15.91 -7.67 1.21
CA ASP A 116 15.83 -8.15 2.59
C ASP A 116 15.56 -6.98 3.55
N PHE A 117 16.29 -5.86 3.38
CA PHE A 117 16.07 -4.65 4.18
C PHE A 117 14.65 -4.11 4.04
N ILE A 118 14.14 -3.99 2.80
CA ILE A 118 12.76 -3.53 2.57
C ILE A 118 11.78 -4.51 3.22
N GLN A 119 11.99 -5.83 3.09
CA GLN A 119 11.12 -6.82 3.71
C GLN A 119 11.10 -6.71 5.24
N GLU A 120 12.23 -6.44 5.88
CA GLU A 120 12.31 -6.23 7.33
C GLU A 120 11.52 -5.00 7.77
N GLU A 121 11.67 -3.87 7.08
CA GLU A 121 10.89 -2.66 7.36
C GLU A 121 9.37 -2.92 7.24
N PHE A 122 8.94 -3.61 6.18
CA PHE A 122 7.54 -3.98 6.00
C PHE A 122 7.01 -4.94 7.08
N ARG A 123 7.82 -5.92 7.51
CA ARG A 123 7.43 -6.83 8.61
C ARG A 123 7.31 -6.08 9.93
N SER A 124 8.25 -5.19 10.22
CA SER A 124 8.20 -4.32 11.41
C SER A 124 6.96 -3.44 11.40
N LEU A 125 6.62 -2.84 10.26
CA LEU A 125 5.43 -2.01 10.11
C LEU A 125 4.15 -2.84 10.29
N LYS A 126 4.10 -4.03 9.71
CA LYS A 126 2.97 -4.96 9.85
C LYS A 126 2.67 -5.25 11.32
N THR A 127 3.68 -5.62 12.10
CA THR A 127 3.51 -5.89 13.54
C THR A 127 2.96 -4.68 14.30
N GLN A 128 3.44 -3.47 13.97
CA GLN A 128 2.93 -2.23 14.55
C GLN A 128 1.48 -1.95 14.16
N ALA A 129 1.11 -2.20 12.90
CA ALA A 129 -0.24 -2.01 12.38
C ALA A 129 -1.23 -2.98 13.04
N GLU A 130 -0.86 -4.27 13.15
CA GLU A 130 -1.66 -5.30 13.82
C GLU A 130 -1.89 -4.96 15.30
N ALA A 131 -0.83 -4.59 16.03
CA ALA A 131 -0.92 -4.20 17.44
C ALA A 131 -1.80 -2.95 17.64
N LEU A 132 -1.64 -1.94 16.77
CA LEU A 132 -2.45 -0.73 16.82
C LEU A 132 -3.93 -1.04 16.52
N HIS A 133 -4.18 -1.89 15.53
CA HIS A 133 -5.53 -2.30 15.15
C HIS A 133 -6.23 -3.04 16.29
N GLN A 134 -5.55 -4.02 16.92
CA GLN A 134 -6.06 -4.73 18.09
C GLN A 134 -6.40 -3.77 19.23
N ARG A 135 -5.54 -2.78 19.50
CA ARG A 135 -5.81 -1.76 20.54
C ARG A 135 -7.06 -0.95 20.22
N PHE A 136 -7.27 -0.54 18.97
CA PHE A 136 -8.47 0.20 18.57
C PHE A 136 -9.73 -0.65 18.61
N GLN A 137 -9.65 -1.94 18.29
CA GLN A 137 -10.76 -2.88 18.46
C GLN A 137 -11.13 -3.04 19.95
N ALA A 138 -10.13 -3.16 20.84
CA ALA A 138 -10.35 -3.32 22.28
C ALA A 138 -10.95 -2.07 22.95
N THR A 139 -10.63 -0.87 22.44
CA THR A 139 -11.15 0.40 22.99
C THR A 139 -12.57 0.73 22.50
N GLY A 140 -13.05 0.04 21.46
CA GLY A 140 -14.37 0.25 20.85
C GLY A 140 -15.43 -0.78 21.25
N ARG A 141 -15.17 -1.62 22.26
CA ARG A 141 -16.13 -2.57 22.84
C ARG A 141 -16.63 -2.07 24.19
#